data_AF-A0A0B3B2W6-F1
#
_entry.id   AF-A0A0B3B2W6-F1
#
_cell.length_a   1.000
_cell.length_b   1.000
_cell.length_c   1.000
_cell.angle_alpha   90.00
_cell.angle_beta   90.00
_cell.angle_gamma   90.00
#
_symmetry.space_group_name_H-M   'P 1'
#
loop_
_entity.id
_entity.type
_entity.pdbx_description
1 polymer ?
#
loop_
_entity_poly.entity_id
_entity_poly.type
_entity_poly.pdbx_seq_one_letter_code
_entity_poly.pdbx_strand_id
1 'polypeptide(L)' 'MHEKLGINIVIRTEKMNGKSVFIVNNEEVGVADFGDTLEDAIENFKKSLALYLEVYPEKKDLFIKEETQTPLMVSRILI' A
#
# COMPACT_ATOMS: atom_id res chain seq x y z
N MET A 1 1.10 19.18 -13.56
CA MET A 1 1.21 17.73 -13.82
C MET A 1 1.05 17.03 -12.47
N HIS A 2 0.19 16.02 -12.35
CA HIS A 2 0.14 15.22 -11.13
C HIS A 2 1.33 14.27 -11.17
N GLU A 3 2.22 14.34 -10.18
CA GLU A 3 3.31 13.37 -10.04
C GLU A 3 2.69 11.98 -9.86
N LYS A 4 3.14 11.01 -10.66
CA LYS A 4 2.78 9.61 -10.51
C LYS A 4 3.87 8.91 -9.71
N LEU A 5 3.49 8.37 -8.56
CA LEU A 5 4.38 7.68 -7.65
C LEU A 5 4.16 6.17 -7.79
N GLY A 6 5.25 5.45 -8.03
CA GLY A 6 5.31 4.00 -7.99
C GLY A 6 5.64 3.53 -6.57
N ILE A 7 4.86 2.59 -6.06
CA ILE A 7 4.91 2.21 -4.64
C ILE A 7 4.92 0.70 -4.52
N ASN A 8 5.88 0.18 -3.77
CA ASN A 8 5.91 -1.24 -3.42
C ASN A 8 4.90 -1.48 -2.30
N ILE A 9 4.04 -2.49 -2.48
CA ILE A 9 3.09 -2.91 -1.46
C ILE A 9 3.26 -4.40 -1.19
N VAL A 10 3.05 -4.77 0.07
CA VAL A 10 2.90 -6.15 0.52
C VAL A 10 1.43 -6.39 0.74
N ILE A 11 0.92 -7.48 0.17
CA ILE A 11 -0.46 -7.94 0.36
C ILE A 11 -0.40 -9.25 1.12
N ARG A 12 -1.19 -9.35 2.19
CA ARG A 12 -1.37 -10.58 2.97
C ARG A 12 -2.84 -10.80 3.30
N THR A 13 -3.19 -12.03 3.65
CA THR A 13 -4.53 -12.39 4.11
C THR A 13 -4.45 -12.83 5.56
N GLU A 14 -5.32 -12.29 6.41
CA GLU A 14 -5.42 -12.69 7.82
C GLU A 14 -6.85 -13.07 8.17
N LYS A 15 -7.04 -13.91 9.19
CA LYS A 15 -8.37 -14.22 9.73
C LYS A 15 -8.64 -13.28 10.91
N MET A 16 -9.63 -12.40 10.75
CA MET A 16 -10.10 -11.48 11.79
C MET A 16 -11.58 -11.74 12.06
N ASN A 17 -11.96 -11.97 13.32
CA ASN A 17 -13.35 -12.21 13.73
C ASN A 17 -14.08 -13.30 12.92
N GLY A 18 -13.36 -14.37 12.55
CA GLY A 18 -13.90 -15.50 11.78
C GLY A 18 -14.06 -15.23 10.27
N LYS A 19 -13.66 -14.07 9.77
CA LYS A 19 -13.63 -13.72 8.35
C LYS A 19 -12.19 -13.56 7.86
N SER A 20 -11.93 -13.95 6.61
CA SER A 20 -10.66 -13.62 5.96
C SER A 20 -10.71 -12.17 5.48
N VAL A 21 -9.66 -11.40 5.75
CA VAL A 21 -9.49 -10.02 5.30
C VAL A 21 -8.17 -9.87 4.55
N PHE A 22 -8.12 -8.97 3.58
CA PHE A 22 -6.89 -8.57 2.91
C PHE A 22 -6.27 -7.40 3.64
N ILE A 23 -4.96 -7.46 3.86
CA ILE A 23 -4.18 -6.38 4.45
C ILE A 23 -3.12 -5.96 3.43
N VAL A 24 -3.06 -4.66 3.17
CA VAL A 24 -2.08 -4.02 2.30
C VAL A 24 -1.20 -3.13 3.15
N ASN A 25 0.11 -3.24 3.01
CA ASN A 25 1.05 -2.37 3.69
C ASN A 25 2.24 -1.97 2.81
N ASN A 26 2.79 -0.78 3.06
CA ASN A 26 4.10 -0.38 2.57
C ASN A 26 5.04 -0.27 3.78
N GLU A 27 6.13 -1.04 3.75
CA GLU A 27 7.08 -1.11 4.87
C GLU A 27 7.96 0.15 4.99
N GLU A 28 8.15 0.89 3.89
CA GLU A 28 9.02 2.08 3.85
C GLU A 28 8.42 3.24 4.64
N VAL A 29 7.09 3.42 4.59
CA VAL A 29 6.38 4.45 5.35
C VAL A 29 5.56 3.90 6.52
N GLY A 30 5.50 2.58 6.70
CA GLY A 30 4.74 1.96 7.79
C GLY A 30 3.23 2.15 7.71
N VAL A 31 2.70 2.52 6.54
CA VAL A 31 1.26 2.65 6.31
C VAL A 31 0.70 1.28 5.99
N ALA A 32 -0.40 0.93 6.66
CA ALA A 32 -1.13 -0.30 6.42
C ALA A 32 -2.64 -0.05 6.51
N ASP A 33 -3.40 -0.78 5.69
CA ASP A 33 -4.85 -0.76 5.71
C ASP A 33 -5.42 -2.12 5.27
N PHE A 34 -6.72 -2.31 5.42
CA PHE A 34 -7.38 -3.59 5.15
C PHE A 34 -8.73 -3.45 4.44
N GLY A 35 -9.22 -4.57 3.90
CA GLY A 35 -10.50 -4.66 3.22
C GLY A 35 -11.00 -6.09 3.15
N ASP A 36 -12.32 -6.23 2.94
CA ASP A 36 -12.96 -7.54 2.77
C ASP A 36 -12.57 -8.17 1.42
N THR A 37 -12.29 -7.34 0.41
CA THR A 37 -11.74 -7.74 -0.89
C THR A 37 -10.35 -7.13 -1.10
N LEU A 38 -9.60 -7.66 -2.07
CA LEU A 38 -8.28 -7.12 -2.41
C LEU A 38 -8.41 -5.67 -2.93
N GLU A 39 -9.40 -5.41 -3.77
CA GLU A 39 -9.69 -4.09 -4.32
C GLU A 39 -10.02 -3.08 -3.22
N ASP A 40 -10.85 -3.47 -2.24
CA ASP A 40 -11.19 -2.62 -1.09
C ASP A 40 -9.95 -2.29 -0.26
N ALA A 41 -9.11 -3.30 0.01
CA ALA A 41 -7.89 -3.11 0.80
C ALA A 41 -6.89 -2.17 0.09
N ILE A 42 -6.77 -2.28 -1.23
CA ILE A 42 -5.93 -1.39 -2.05
C ILE A 42 -6.49 0.05 -2.03
N GLU A 43 -7.80 0.22 -2.18
CA GLU A 43 -8.42 1.54 -2.20
C GLU A 43 -8.34 2.25 -0.84
N ASN A 44 -8.55 1.51 0.25
CA ASN A 44 -8.35 2.02 1.61
C ASN A 44 -6.89 2.40 1.85
N PHE A 45 -5.96 1.54 1.45
CA PHE A 45 -4.53 1.83 1.53
C PHE A 45 -4.14 3.11 0.78
N LYS A 46 -4.66 3.33 -0.44
CA LYS A 46 -4.40 4.56 -1.20
C LYS A 46 -4.86 5.81 -0.45
N LYS A 47 -6.03 5.78 0.19
CA LYS A 47 -6.56 6.90 0.98
C LYS A 47 -5.68 7.17 2.20
N SER A 48 -5.34 6.12 2.94
CA SER A 48 -4.46 6.20 4.11
C SER A 48 -3.08 6.73 3.76
N LEU A 49 -2.53 6.30 2.62
CA LEU A 49 -1.26 6.80 2.11
C LEU A 49 -1.34 8.26 1.63
N ALA A 50 -2.42 8.64 0.94
CA ALA A 50 -2.62 10.03 0.52
C ALA A 50 -2.65 10.96 1.74
N LEU A 51 -3.41 10.61 2.78
CA LEU A 51 -3.44 11.35 4.05
C LEU A 51 -2.06 11.43 4.71
N TYR A 52 -1.31 10.32 4.74
CA TYR A 52 0.04 10.32 5.27
C TYR A 52 0.96 11.28 4.52
N LEU A 53 0.88 11.34 3.18
CA LEU A 53 1.71 12.21 2.35
C LEU A 53 1.26 13.67 2.32
N GLU A 54 0.02 13.95 2.71
CA GLU A 54 -0.42 15.32 2.99
C GLU A 54 0.23 15.85 4.27
N VAL A 55 0.40 14.99 5.29
CA VAL A 55 1.04 15.36 6.56
C VAL A 55 2.57 15.39 6.45
N TYR A 56 3.16 14.45 5.71
CA TYR A 56 4.60 14.29 5.55
C TYR A 56 5.01 14.32 4.07
N PRO A 57 4.91 15.48 3.40
CA PRO A 57 5.15 15.58 1.96
C PRO A 57 6.58 15.22 1.56
N GLU A 58 7.57 15.38 2.44
CA GLU A 58 8.97 14.99 2.22
C GLU A 58 9.16 13.48 2.08
N LYS A 59 8.20 12.67 2.56
CA LYS A 59 8.25 11.21 2.41
C LYS A 59 7.99 10.76 0.98
N LYS A 60 7.54 11.66 0.10
CA LYS A 60 7.37 11.36 -1.33
C LYS A 60 8.68 10.93 -1.99
N ASP A 61 9.82 11.38 -1.47
CA ASP A 61 11.16 11.03 -1.98
C ASP A 61 11.53 9.55 -1.78
N LEU A 62 10.80 8.84 -0.91
CA LEU A 62 10.99 7.40 -0.70
C LEU A 62 10.38 6.56 -1.82
N PHE A 63 9.40 7.09 -2.55
CA PHE A 63 8.72 6.33 -3.59
C PHE A 63 9.47 6.44 -4.91
N ILE A 64 9.41 5.35 -5.65
CA ILE A 64 9.97 5.26 -7.00
C ILE A 64 9.17 6.23 -7.87
N LYS A 65 9.84 7.17 -8.53
CA LYS A 65 9.21 7.92 -9.63
C LYS A 65 8.88 6.90 -10.72
N GLU A 66 7.62 6.84 -11.15
CA GLU A 66 7.10 5.85 -12.11
C GLU A 66 7.96 5.74 -13.39
N GLU A 67 8.75 6.79 -13.67
CA GLU A 67 9.72 6.95 -14.76
C GLU A 67 11.02 6.13 -14.61
N THR A 68 11.35 5.61 -13.42
CA THR A 68 12.70 5.08 -13.11
C THR A 68 12.76 3.58 -12.82
N GLN A 69 11.72 2.98 -12.23
CA GLN A 69 11.63 1.53 -12.02
C GLN A 69 10.16 1.09 -12.03
N THR A 70 9.88 -0.11 -12.55
CA THR A 70 8.56 -0.74 -12.44
C THR A 70 8.32 -1.11 -10.97
N PRO A 71 7.20 -0.69 -10.35
CA PRO A 71 6.87 -1.12 -8.99
C PRO A 71 6.83 -2.64 -8.91
N LEU A 72 7.55 -3.22 -7.95
CA LEU A 72 7.50 -4.66 -7.72
C LEU A 72 6.28 -4.96 -6.87
N MET A 73 5.25 -5.55 -7.48
CA MET A 73 4.17 -6.17 -6.72
C MET A 73 4.72 -7.43 -6.04
N VAL A 74 4.95 -7.38 -4.73
CA VAL A 74 5.41 -8.53 -3.95
C VAL A 74 4.23 -9.12 -3.19
N SER A 75 3.66 -10.20 -3.72
CA SER A 75 2.72 -11.04 -2.99
C SER A 75 3.48 -12.06 -2.15
N ARG A 76 3.32 -12.04 -0.82
CA ARG A 76 3.84 -13.08 0.08
C ARG A 76 2.66 -13.89 0.61
N ILE A 77 2.47 -15.09 0.07
CA ILE A 77 1.56 -16.09 0.64
C ILE A 77 2.33 -16.79 1.76
N LEU A 78 1.97 -16.52 3.01
CA LEU A 78 2.45 -17.29 4.16
C LEU A 78 1.55 -18.54 4.27
N ILE A 79 2.15 -19.72 4.07
CA ILE A 79 1.49 -21.05 4.18
C ILE A 79 1.74 -21.61 5.58
#